data_AF-A0A966LVK8-F1
#
_entry.id   AF-A0A966LVK8-F1
#
_cell.length_a   1.000
_cell.length_b   1.000
_cell.length_c   1.000
_cell.angle_alpha   90.00
_cell.angle_beta   90.00
_cell.angle_gamma   90.00
#
_symmetry.space_group_name_H-M   'P 1'
#
loop_
_entity.id
_entity.type
_entity.pdbx_description
1 polymer ?
#
loop_
_entity_poly.entity_id
_entity_poly.type
_entity_poly.pdbx_seq_one_letter_code
_entity_poly.pdbx_strand_id
1 'polypeptide(L)'
;MKKRLYNLFLLLFAFLLFFPFTLQAQQTEGLISFTAKVVEIKDSVSKTSSEGGEFTQQNLYLEAISGPRQGEFFLYEGISEVEVANQKIYQVGDKVFVDVFSTDEGGEIVYVTEYVRSKS
;
A
#
# COMPACT_ATOMS: atom_id res chain seq x y z
N MET A 1 54.43 19.98 4.23
CA MET A 1 53.42 19.15 4.96
C MET A 1 51.98 19.36 4.50
N LYS A 2 51.49 20.59 4.26
CA LYS A 2 50.08 20.87 3.90
C LYS A 2 49.54 20.14 2.64
N LYS A 3 50.34 19.97 1.58
CA LYS A 3 49.93 19.24 0.35
C LYS A 3 49.67 17.74 0.58
N ARG A 4 50.42 17.08 1.48
CA ARG A 4 50.22 15.66 1.80
C ARG A 4 48.93 15.46 2.61
N LEU A 5 48.56 16.44 3.43
CA LEU A 5 47.31 16.43 4.19
C LEU A 5 46.08 16.64 3.29
N TYR A 6 46.18 17.51 2.28
CA TYR A 6 45.12 17.71 1.29
C TYR A 6 44.87 16.46 0.45
N ASN A 7 45.92 15.79 -0.03
CA ASN A 7 45.78 14.55 -0.80
C ASN A 7 45.18 13.41 0.04
N LEU A 8 45.51 13.36 1.34
CA LEU A 8 44.90 12.41 2.27
C LEU A 8 43.40 12.71 2.45
N PHE A 9 43.03 13.98 2.57
CA PHE A 9 41.63 14.40 2.67
C PHE A 9 40.83 14.08 1.40
N LEU A 10 41.45 14.27 0.22
CA LEU A 10 40.84 13.96 -1.08
C LEU A 10 40.62 12.45 -1.25
N LEU A 11 41.57 11.61 -0.81
CA LEU A 11 41.41 10.16 -0.80
C LEU A 11 40.31 9.69 0.16
N LEU A 12 40.23 10.30 1.34
CA LEU A 12 39.21 9.96 2.34
C LEU A 12 37.81 10.37 1.89
N PHE A 13 37.70 11.52 1.22
CA PHE A 13 36.45 11.98 0.60
C PHE A 13 36.04 11.10 -0.59
N ALA A 14 36.98 10.69 -1.44
CA ALA A 14 36.70 9.76 -2.53
C ALA A 14 36.24 8.40 -1.98
N PHE A 15 36.88 7.88 -0.93
CA PHE A 15 36.48 6.63 -0.30
C PHE A 15 35.05 6.68 0.26
N LEU A 16 34.64 7.83 0.81
CA LEU A 16 33.29 8.02 1.33
C LEU A 16 32.20 8.09 0.24
N LEU A 17 32.56 8.53 -0.97
CA LEU A 17 31.65 8.57 -2.13
C LEU A 17 31.46 7.21 -2.80
N PHE A 18 32.44 6.31 -2.70
CA PHE A 18 32.37 4.97 -3.27
C PHE A 18 31.97 3.90 -2.24
N PHE A 19 31.62 4.29 -1.02
CA PHE A 19 31.11 3.35 -0.03
C PHE A 19 29.70 2.93 -0.46
N PRO A 20 29.44 1.64 -0.75
CA PRO A 20 28.12 1.19 -1.16
C PRO A 20 27.19 1.32 0.04
N PHE A 21 26.38 2.38 0.05
CA PHE A 21 25.23 2.44 0.93
C PHE A 21 24.27 1.34 0.47
N THR A 22 24.34 0.17 1.11
CA THR A 22 23.36 -0.88 0.93
C THR A 22 22.05 -0.36 1.49
N LEU A 23 21.20 0.15 0.61
CA LEU A 23 19.80 0.42 0.93
C LEU A 23 19.15 -0.93 1.18
N GLN A 24 18.91 -1.25 2.45
CA GLN A 24 18.18 -2.45 2.82
C GLN A 24 16.69 -2.10 2.76
N ALA A 25 16.04 -2.42 1.64
CA ALA A 25 14.59 -2.37 1.56
C ALA A 25 14.03 -3.48 2.47
N GLN A 26 13.26 -3.12 3.49
CA GLN A 26 12.58 -4.07 4.35
C GLN A 26 11.42 -4.69 3.56
N GLN A 27 11.60 -5.90 3.04
CA GLN A 27 10.48 -6.74 2.63
C GLN A 27 9.79 -7.24 3.91
N THR A 28 8.56 -6.80 4.14
CA THR A 28 7.70 -7.39 5.16
C THR A 28 7.33 -8.79 4.69
N GLU A 29 7.90 -9.83 5.31
CA GLU A 29 7.50 -11.21 5.04
C GLU A 29 5.98 -11.36 5.26
N GLY A 30 5.30 -12.03 4.33
CA GLY A 30 3.85 -12.22 4.38
C GLY A 30 3.01 -11.07 3.81
N LEU A 31 3.62 -9.98 3.32
CA LEU A 31 2.91 -8.92 2.59
C LEU A 31 3.05 -9.11 1.08
N ILE A 32 1.90 -9.18 0.39
CA ILE A 32 1.83 -9.18 -1.08
C ILE A 32 0.98 -8.00 -1.52
N SER A 33 1.54 -7.17 -2.40
CA SER A 33 0.85 -6.04 -3.01
C SER A 33 0.53 -6.31 -4.48
N PHE A 34 -0.66 -5.92 -4.92
CA PHE A 34 -1.08 -6.05 -6.31
C PHE A 34 -2.14 -5.02 -6.70
N THR A 35 -2.49 -4.98 -7.98
CA THR A 35 -3.61 -4.15 -8.46
C THR A 35 -4.85 -4.99 -8.67
N ALA A 36 -5.98 -4.49 -8.19
CA ALA A 36 -7.29 -5.10 -8.40
C ALA A 36 -8.28 -4.12 -9.04
N LYS A 37 -9.37 -4.67 -9.57
CA LYS A 37 -10.53 -3.94 -10.07
C LYS A 37 -11.73 -4.24 -9.17
N VAL A 38 -12.49 -3.21 -8.83
CA VAL A 38 -13.77 -3.37 -8.14
C VAL A 38 -14.77 -3.99 -9.11
N VAL A 39 -15.21 -5.21 -8.80
CA VAL A 39 -16.21 -5.92 -9.62
C VAL A 39 -17.63 -5.75 -9.06
N GLU A 40 -17.76 -5.56 -7.74
CA GLU A 40 -19.06 -5.38 -7.07
C GLU A 40 -18.87 -4.59 -5.77
N ILE A 41 -19.84 -3.74 -5.43
CA ILE A 41 -19.99 -3.17 -4.08
C ILE A 41 -20.91 -4.12 -3.32
N LYS A 42 -20.36 -4.87 -2.36
CA LYS A 42 -21.13 -5.89 -1.61
C LYS A 42 -22.11 -5.25 -0.64
N ASP A 43 -21.63 -4.28 0.14
CA ASP A 43 -22.40 -3.55 1.13
C ASP A 43 -21.93 -2.10 1.19
N SER A 44 -22.82 -1.20 1.61
CA SER A 44 -22.52 0.21 1.83
C SER A 44 -23.32 0.72 3.02
N VAL A 45 -22.64 1.33 3.99
CA VAL A 45 -23.26 1.88 5.20
C VAL A 45 -22.82 3.32 5.37
N SER A 46 -23.78 4.23 5.57
CA SER A 46 -23.52 5.60 6.00
C SER A 46 -23.53 5.65 7.52
N LYS A 47 -22.49 6.23 8.13
CA LYS A 47 -22.35 6.42 9.57
C LYS A 47 -22.15 7.90 9.87
N THR A 48 -22.58 8.32 11.05
CA THR A 48 -22.32 9.68 11.56
C THR A 48 -21.09 9.63 12.46
N SER A 49 -20.10 10.45 12.13
CA SER A 49 -18.89 10.68 12.94
C SER A 49 -19.25 11.33 14.28
N SER A 50 -18.36 11.21 15.26
CA SER A 50 -18.48 11.87 16.56
C SER A 50 -18.52 13.40 16.45
N GLU A 51 -17.94 13.97 15.39
CA GLU A 51 -18.00 15.40 15.07
C GLU A 51 -19.26 15.80 14.28
N GLY A 52 -20.15 14.85 13.97
CA GLY A 52 -21.42 15.09 13.28
C GLY A 52 -21.35 15.05 11.75
N GLY A 53 -20.17 14.82 11.16
CA GLY A 53 -20.03 14.58 9.72
C GLY A 53 -20.55 13.19 9.33
N GLU A 54 -21.07 13.03 8.10
CA GLU A 54 -21.41 11.71 7.56
C GLU A 54 -20.22 11.12 6.79
N PHE A 55 -19.98 9.82 6.96
CA PHE A 55 -19.01 9.06 6.18
C PHE A 55 -19.61 7.73 5.72
N THR A 56 -19.15 7.24 4.58
CA THR A 56 -19.63 5.97 4.00
C THR A 56 -18.52 4.93 4.03
N GLN A 57 -18.86 3.72 4.47
CA GLN A 57 -18.00 2.55 4.45
C GLN A 57 -18.58 1.50 3.51
N GLN A 58 -17.71 0.75 2.85
CA GLN A 58 -18.11 -0.23 1.84
C GLN A 58 -17.34 -1.54 1.98
N ASN A 59 -18.03 -2.64 1.77
CA ASN A 59 -17.39 -3.92 1.47
C ASN A 59 -17.30 -4.08 -0.05
N LEU A 60 -16.16 -4.54 -0.54
CA LEU A 60 -15.89 -4.61 -1.98
C LEU A 60 -15.55 -6.04 -2.38
N TYR A 61 -16.09 -6.46 -3.53
CA TYR A 61 -15.60 -7.63 -4.22
C TYR A 61 -14.63 -7.18 -5.30
N LEU A 62 -13.43 -7.74 -5.29
CA LEU A 62 -12.29 -7.30 -6.09
C LEU A 62 -11.78 -8.45 -6.96
N GLU A 63 -11.32 -8.14 -8.17
CA GLU A 63 -10.59 -9.06 -9.04
C GLU A 63 -9.16 -8.55 -9.23
N ALA A 64 -8.16 -9.36 -8.91
CA ALA A 64 -6.77 -9.00 -9.15
C ALA A 64 -6.47 -8.97 -10.66
N ILE A 65 -6.02 -7.81 -11.16
CA ILE A 65 -5.77 -7.59 -12.59
C ILE A 65 -4.28 -7.53 -12.94
N SER A 66 -3.39 -7.48 -11.95
CA SER A 66 -1.94 -7.58 -12.13
C SER A 66 -1.29 -8.12 -10.85
N GLY A 67 -0.02 -8.54 -10.93
CA GLY A 67 0.74 -8.99 -9.76
C GLY A 67 0.59 -10.48 -9.44
N PRO A 68 1.07 -10.94 -8.27
CA PRO A 68 1.24 -12.36 -7.97
C PRO A 68 -0.05 -13.18 -7.88
N ARG A 69 -1.20 -12.53 -7.66
CA ARG A 69 -2.51 -13.16 -7.48
C ARG A 69 -3.46 -12.86 -8.65
N GLN A 70 -2.93 -12.53 -9.84
CA GLN A 70 -3.74 -12.12 -10.99
C GLN A 70 -4.81 -13.17 -11.35
N GLY A 71 -6.05 -12.71 -11.56
CA GLY A 71 -7.23 -13.53 -11.87
C GLY A 71 -7.97 -14.06 -10.65
N GLU A 72 -7.45 -13.86 -9.44
CA GLU A 72 -8.14 -14.23 -8.20
C GLU A 72 -9.11 -13.16 -7.73
N PHE A 73 -10.12 -13.59 -6.96
CA PHE A 73 -11.11 -12.71 -6.37
C PHE A 73 -10.91 -12.58 -4.86
N PHE A 74 -11.12 -11.37 -4.35
CA PHE A 74 -10.91 -11.02 -2.95
C PHE A 74 -12.12 -10.27 -2.40
N LEU A 75 -12.43 -10.52 -1.12
CA LEU A 75 -13.37 -9.72 -0.35
C LEU A 75 -12.57 -8.72 0.50
N TYR A 76 -12.85 -7.44 0.31
CA TYR A 76 -12.38 -6.38 1.21
C TYR A 76 -13.52 -6.00 2.16
N GLU A 77 -13.29 -6.20 3.46
CA GLU A 77 -14.23 -5.87 4.53
C GLU A 77 -13.91 -4.47 5.09
N GLY A 78 -14.45 -3.43 4.46
CA GLY A 78 -14.19 -2.04 4.82
C GLY A 78 -15.16 -1.43 5.83
N ILE A 79 -16.28 -2.12 6.14
CA ILE A 79 -17.26 -1.69 7.14
C ILE A 79 -16.82 -2.17 8.52
N SER A 80 -16.56 -1.23 9.43
CA SER A 80 -16.17 -1.55 10.81
C SER A 80 -16.63 -0.47 11.79
N GLU A 81 -16.50 -0.71 13.09
CA GLU A 81 -16.81 0.31 14.11
C GLU A 81 -15.78 1.44 14.17
N VAL A 82 -14.64 1.28 13.51
CA VAL A 82 -13.58 2.30 13.47
C VAL A 82 -13.83 3.26 12.31
N GLU A 83 -13.86 4.54 12.61
CA GLU A 83 -13.86 5.60 11.61
C GLU A 83 -12.46 5.71 10.99
N VAL A 84 -12.37 5.50 9.68
CA VAL A 84 -11.14 5.68 8.91
C VAL A 84 -11.21 7.04 8.22
N ALA A 85 -10.32 7.95 8.61
CA ALA A 85 -10.26 9.27 7.99
C ALA A 85 -9.96 9.17 6.48
N ASN A 86 -10.61 10.03 5.68
CA ASN A 86 -10.46 10.09 4.22
C ASN A 86 -10.84 8.80 3.47
N GLN A 87 -11.77 8.01 4.02
CA GLN A 87 -12.26 6.81 3.35
C GLN A 87 -12.90 7.18 2.00
N LYS A 88 -12.48 6.49 0.96
CA LYS A 88 -12.92 6.71 -0.42
C LYS A 88 -14.20 5.93 -0.67
N ILE A 89 -15.09 6.50 -1.49
CA ILE A 89 -16.28 5.81 -1.98
C ILE A 89 -15.96 5.24 -3.36
N TYR A 90 -15.93 3.92 -3.45
CA TYR A 90 -15.57 3.18 -4.66
C TYR A 90 -16.78 2.92 -5.54
N GLN A 91 -16.51 2.79 -6.84
CA GLN A 91 -17.47 2.41 -7.86
C GLN A 91 -17.03 1.14 -8.58
N VAL A 92 -17.99 0.41 -9.14
CA VAL A 92 -17.69 -0.74 -10.00
C VAL A 92 -16.86 -0.28 -11.18
N GLY A 93 -15.75 -0.97 -11.42
CA GLY A 93 -14.79 -0.63 -12.46
C GLY A 93 -13.56 0.11 -11.98
N ASP A 94 -13.59 0.68 -10.77
CA ASP A 94 -12.43 1.35 -10.18
C ASP A 94 -11.24 0.40 -10.06
N LYS A 95 -10.04 0.93 -10.31
CA LYS A 95 -8.78 0.20 -10.11
C LYS A 95 -8.12 0.66 -8.83
N VAL A 96 -7.70 -0.28 -8.01
CA VAL A 96 -7.17 -0.04 -6.67
C VAL A 96 -5.91 -0.84 -6.41
N PHE A 97 -5.03 -0.30 -5.57
CA PHE A 97 -3.93 -1.06 -4.98
C PHE A 97 -4.42 -1.81 -3.75
N VAL A 98 -4.03 -3.07 -3.67
CA VAL A 98 -4.42 -4.01 -2.61
C VAL A 98 -3.17 -4.58 -1.98
N ASP A 99 -3.17 -4.59 -0.65
CA ASP A 99 -2.20 -5.25 0.18
C ASP A 99 -2.88 -6.43 0.87
N VAL A 100 -2.24 -7.60 0.80
CA VAL A 100 -2.68 -8.81 1.51
C VAL A 100 -1.61 -9.21 2.50
N PHE A 101 -2.01 -9.32 3.76
CA PHE A 101 -1.17 -9.79 4.85
C PHE A 101 -1.59 -11.20 5.24
N SER A 102 -0.64 -12.13 5.17
CA SER A 102 -0.82 -13.45 5.76
C SER A 102 -0.70 -13.34 7.30
N THR A 103 -1.63 -13.95 8.02
CA THR A 103 -1.57 -14.07 9.48
C THR A 103 -0.83 -15.35 9.86
N ASP A 104 -0.27 -15.41 11.06
CA ASP A 104 0.41 -16.60 11.59
C ASP A 104 -0.52 -17.83 11.69
N GLU A 105 -1.84 -17.60 11.67
CA GLU A 105 -2.88 -18.63 11.70
C GLU A 105 -3.29 -19.12 10.30
N GLY A 106 -2.65 -18.62 9.24
CA GLY A 106 -2.94 -18.98 7.85
C GLY A 106 -4.15 -18.25 7.24
N GLY A 107 -4.67 -17.23 7.93
CA GLY A 107 -5.67 -16.32 7.39
C GLY A 107 -5.03 -15.22 6.53
N GLU A 108 -5.86 -14.49 5.79
CA GLU A 108 -5.43 -13.35 4.98
C GLU A 108 -6.24 -12.11 5.38
N ILE A 109 -5.56 -10.98 5.55
CA ILE A 109 -6.20 -9.68 5.76
C ILE A 109 -5.96 -8.84 4.51
N VAL A 110 -7.05 -8.40 3.88
CA VAL A 110 -7.03 -7.63 2.63
C VAL A 110 -7.26 -6.15 2.96
N TYR A 111 -6.39 -5.28 2.47
CA TYR A 111 -6.53 -3.83 2.58
C TYR A 111 -6.50 -3.16 1.21
N VAL A 112 -7.42 -2.22 0.99
CA VAL A 112 -7.35 -1.30 -0.14
C VAL A 112 -6.61 -0.04 0.30
N THR A 113 -5.45 0.22 -0.30
CA THR A 113 -4.56 1.31 0.13
C THR A 113 -4.79 2.59 -0.68
N GLU A 114 -4.83 2.50 -2.01
CA GLU A 114 -4.97 3.66 -2.89
C GLU A 114 -5.72 3.37 -4.19
N TYR A 115 -6.20 4.42 -4.87
CA TYR A 115 -6.63 4.33 -6.26
C TYR A 115 -5.43 4.26 -7.20
N VAL A 116 -5.54 3.44 -8.23
CA VAL A 116 -4.59 3.46 -9.35
C VAL A 116 -4.90 4.65 -10.23
N ARG A 117 -4.12 5.71 -10.09
CA ARG A 117 -4.20 6.88 -10.98
C ARG A 117 -3.38 6.61 -12.24
N SER A 118 -3.93 5.93 -13.24
CA SER A 118 -3.29 5.93 -14.57
C SER A 118 -3.70 7.19 -15.33
N LYS A 119 -2.75 8.07 -15.64
CA LYS A 119 -2.94 9.00 -16.75
C LYS A 119 -3.01 8.14 -18.02
N SER A 120 -4.17 8.17 -18.68
CA SER A 120 -4.30 7.64 -20.04
C SER A 120 -3.50 8.49 -21.02
#